data_AF-A0A535QAK6-F1
#
_entry.id   AF-A0A535QAK6-F1
#
_cell.length_a   1.000
_cell.length_b   1.000
_cell.length_c   1.000
_cell.angle_alpha   90.00
_cell.angle_beta   90.00
_cell.angle_gamma   90.00
#
_symmetry.space_group_name_H-M   'P 1'
#
loop_
_entity.id
_entity.type
_entity.pdbx_description
1 polymer ?
#
loop_
_entity_poly.entity_id
_entity_poly.type
_entity_poly.pdbx_seq_one_letter_code
_entity_poly.pdbx_strand_id
1 'polypeptide(L)' 'MMEEDPWSAEDLPAARELVATIEGAELFLYPGNRHLFADNSLPDYDESAAALLMERVLNFLDTIT' A
#
# COMPACT_ATOMS: atom_id res chain seq x y z
N MET A 1 -0.84 -1.48 2.33
CA MET A 1 -1.76 -2.22 3.23
C MET A 1 -2.59 -1.22 4.01
N MET A 2 -3.79 -1.62 4.47
CA MET A 2 -4.59 -0.80 5.36
C MET A 2 -4.06 -0.90 6.80
N GLU A 3 -4.13 0.19 7.58
CA GLU A 3 -3.51 0.34 8.91
C GLU A 3 -4.02 -0.67 9.94
N GLU A 4 -5.31 -1.00 9.88
CA GLU A 4 -6.00 -1.88 10.81
C GLU A 4 -6.32 -3.25 10.19
N ASP A 5 -5.75 -3.58 9.02
CA ASP A 5 -5.92 -4.89 8.39
C ASP A 5 -5.25 -5.98 9.25
N PRO A 6 -5.99 -6.99 9.75
CA PRO A 6 -5.41 -8.06 10.56
C PRO A 6 -4.27 -8.83 9.87
N TRP A 7 -4.30 -8.92 8.54
CA TRP A 7 -3.28 -9.61 7.74
C TRP A 7 -2.00 -8.78 7.58
N SER A 8 -2.09 -7.45 7.76
CA SER A 8 -0.94 -6.56 7.65
C SER A 8 0.15 -6.83 8.69
N ALA A 9 -0.20 -7.44 9.82
CA ALA A 9 0.73 -7.71 10.92
C ALA A 9 1.88 -8.65 10.51
N GLU A 10 1.65 -9.52 9.52
CA GLU A 10 2.66 -10.46 9.00
C GLU A 10 3.68 -9.72 8.09
N ASP A 11 3.22 -8.79 7.27
CA ASP A 11 4.03 -8.10 6.25
C ASP A 11 4.65 -6.78 6.74
N LEU A 12 4.02 -6.11 7.71
CA LEU A 12 4.44 -4.78 8.16
C LEU A 12 5.88 -4.75 8.72
N PRO A 13 6.36 -5.74 9.49
CA PRO A 13 7.76 -5.78 9.92
C PRO A 13 8.73 -5.79 8.73
N ALA A 14 8.48 -6.63 7.71
CA ALA A 14 9.30 -6.71 6.52
C ALA A 14 9.26 -5.42 5.70
N ALA A 15 8.08 -4.82 5.52
CA ALA A 15 7.94 -3.54 4.83
C ALA A 15 8.72 -2.40 5.53
N ARG A 16 8.71 -2.38 6.87
CA ARG A 16 9.50 -1.41 7.65
C ARG A 16 11.00 -1.63 7.51
N GLU A 17 11.45 -2.88 7.46
CA GLU A 17 12.85 -3.21 7.23
C GLU A 17 13.33 -2.75 5.84
N LEU A 18 12.51 -2.94 4.80
CA LEU A 18 12.83 -2.47 3.45
C LEU A 18 13.03 -0.95 3.41
N VAL A 19 12.11 -0.17 3.98
CA VAL A 19 12.25 1.30 4.04
C VAL A 19 13.43 1.74 4.90
N ALA A 20 13.81 0.97 5.91
CA ALA A 20 14.97 1.29 6.74
C ALA A 20 16.32 1.00 6.05
N THR A 21 16.34 0.14 5.03
CA THR A 21 17.59 -0.40 4.45
C THR A 21 17.81 -0.05 2.99
N ILE A 22 16.76 0.26 2.22
CA ILE A 22 16.84 0.56 0.79
C ILE A 22 16.66 2.06 0.57
N GLU A 23 17.67 2.70 -0.01
CA GLU A 23 17.60 4.10 -0.40
C GLU A 23 16.48 4.31 -1.44
N GLY A 24 15.59 5.26 -1.17
CA GLY A 24 14.44 5.56 -2.04
C GLY A 24 13.22 4.64 -1.86
N ALA A 25 13.26 3.67 -0.93
CA ALA A 25 12.07 2.89 -0.60
C ALA A 25 11.08 3.70 0.26
N GLU A 26 9.80 3.56 -0.05
CA GLU A 26 8.71 4.25 0.65
C GLU A 26 7.66 3.24 1.14
N LEU A 27 7.06 3.51 2.31
CA LEU A 27 5.96 2.73 2.87
C LEU A 27 4.78 3.64 3.13
N PHE A 28 3.65 3.32 2.52
CA PHE A 28 2.38 3.98 2.74
C PHE A 28 1.39 3.03 3.42
N LEU A 29 0.85 3.47 4.55
CA LEU A 29 -0.32 2.85 5.18
C LEU A 29 -1.56 3.66 4.82
N TYR A 30 -2.68 2.96 4.64
CA TYR A 30 -3.96 3.54 4.26
C TYR A 30 -4.94 3.41 5.45
N PRO A 31 -5.70 4.44 5.83
CA PRO A 31 -6.67 4.33 6.91
C PRO A 31 -7.76 3.29 6.58
N GLY A 32 -8.03 2.38 7.52
CA GLY A 32 -9.06 1.34 7.37
C GLY A 32 -8.55 -0.05 7.73
N ASN A 33 -9.39 -1.07 7.50
CA ASN A 33 -9.14 -2.46 7.93
C ASN A 33 -9.33 -3.51 6.82
N ARG A 34 -9.47 -3.08 5.56
CA ARG A 34 -9.75 -3.97 4.41
C ARG A 34 -8.45 -4.50 3.80
N HIS A 35 -8.39 -5.79 3.46
CA HIS A 35 -7.15 -6.40 2.99
C HIS A 35 -6.89 -6.09 1.51
N LEU A 36 -7.84 -6.46 0.64
CA LEU A 36 -7.69 -6.36 -0.82
C LEU A 36 -8.35 -5.09 -1.37
N PHE A 37 -8.07 -3.94 -0.74
CA PHE A 37 -8.77 -2.67 -1.04
C PHE A 37 -8.60 -2.14 -2.46
N ALA A 38 -7.57 -2.60 -3.19
CA ALA A 38 -7.29 -2.16 -4.56
C ALA A 38 -8.02 -2.98 -5.63
N ASP A 39 -8.63 -4.11 -5.27
CA ASP A 39 -9.33 -4.99 -6.22
C ASP A 39 -10.82 -4.64 -6.29
N ASN A 40 -11.24 -4.03 -7.39
CA ASN A 40 -12.62 -3.56 -7.59
C ASN A 40 -13.65 -4.68 -7.83
N SER A 41 -13.21 -5.94 -7.89
CA SER A 41 -14.10 -7.10 -7.99
C SER A 41 -14.53 -7.66 -6.64
N LEU A 42 -13.91 -7.19 -5.54
CA LEU A 42 -14.10 -7.71 -4.19
C LEU A 42 -14.92 -6.77 -3.30
N PRO A 43 -15.62 -7.30 -2.27
CA PRO A 43 -16.31 -6.47 -1.27
C PRO A 43 -15.38 -5.52 -0.51
N ASP A 44 -14.10 -5.88 -0.44
CA ASP A 44 -13.07 -5.12 0.27
C ASP A 44 -12.61 -3.87 -0.51
N TYR A 45 -13.02 -3.69 -1.76
CA TYR A 45 -12.65 -2.53 -2.56
C TYR A 45 -12.94 -1.21 -1.84
N ASP A 46 -11.93 -0.34 -1.76
CA ASP A 46 -12.06 1.04 -1.32
C ASP A 46 -11.57 1.96 -2.43
N GLU A 47 -12.52 2.63 -3.11
CA GLU A 47 -12.25 3.45 -4.29
C GLU A 47 -11.24 4.58 -4.01
N SER A 48 -11.35 5.22 -2.84
CA SER A 48 -10.48 6.36 -2.50
C SER A 48 -9.05 5.91 -2.24
N ALA A 49 -8.87 4.83 -1.47
CA ALA A 49 -7.56 4.27 -1.20
C ALA A 49 -6.95 3.65 -2.48
N ALA A 50 -7.74 2.98 -3.32
CA ALA A 50 -7.29 2.41 -4.57
C ALA A 50 -6.83 3.49 -5.58
N ALA A 51 -7.57 4.60 -5.69
CA ALA A 51 -7.18 5.73 -6.52
C ALA A 51 -5.86 6.37 -6.06
N LEU A 52 -5.70 6.58 -4.74
CA LEU A 52 -4.46 7.10 -4.16
C LEU A 52 -3.28 6.16 -4.34
N LEU A 53 -3.49 4.84 -4.20
CA LEU A 53 -2.48 3.84 -4.50
C LEU A 53 -2.04 3.92 -5.96
N MET A 54 -3.00 4.01 -6.89
CA MET A 54 -2.72 4.13 -8.32
C MET A 54 -1.89 5.39 -8.64
N GLU A 55 -2.27 6.54 -8.08
CA GLU A 55 -1.51 7.79 -8.25
C GLU A 55 -0.05 7.63 -7.80
N ARG A 56 0.18 7.04 -6.62
CA ARG A 56 1.53 6.81 -6.09
C ARG A 56 2.35 5.86 -6.95
N VAL A 57 1.73 4.79 -7.45
CA VAL A 57 2.40 3.84 -8.34
C VAL A 57 2.78 4.51 -9.66
N LEU A 58 1.89 5.29 -10.27
CA LEU A 58 2.18 6.01 -11.51
C LEU A 58 3.31 7.04 -11.29
N ASN A 59 3.24 7.84 -10.23
CA ASN A 59 4.30 8.79 -9.88
C ASN A 59 5.65 8.09 -9.65
N PHE A 60 5.66 6.92 -9.01
CA PHE A 60 6.88 6.13 -8.84
C PHE A 60 7.43 5.65 -10.18
N LEU A 61 6.57 5.14 -11.08
CA LEU A 61 6.97 4.69 -12.41
C LEU A 61 7.50 5.84 -13.28
N ASP A 62 7.00 7.06 -13.10
CA ASP A 62 7.53 8.24 -13.80
C ASP A 62 8.97 8.60 -13.35
N THR A 63 9.42 8.13 -12.18
CA THR A 63 10.80 8.38 -11.71
C THR A 63 11.85 7.45 -12.32
N ILE A 64 11.42 6.33 -12.92
CA ILE A 64 12.31 5.34 -13.54
C ILE A 64 12.38 5.46 -15.08
N THR A 65 11.62 6.37 -15.68
CA THR A 65 11.62 6.69 -17.13
C THR A 65 12.34 8.00 -17.42
#